data_AF-A0A2M8DVU3-F1
#
_entry.id   AF-A0A2M8DVU3-F1
#
_cell.length_a   1.000
_cell.length_b   1.000
_cell.length_c   1.000
_cell.angle_alpha   90.00
_cell.angle_beta   90.00
_cell.angle_gamma   90.00
#
_symmetry.space_group_name_H-M   'P 1'
#
loop_
_entity.id
_entity.type
_entity.pdbx_description
1 polymer ?
#
loop_
_entity_poly.entity_id
_entity_poly.type
_entity_poly.pdbx_seq_one_letter_code
_entity_poly.pdbx_strand_id
1 'polypeptide(L)' 'ANGISEVRNQLIANATSIDYAARLWQVFHAVIAGALDDMKMLLGDVVAQVMKTIEQHVQSFFVQALQLDTRTLRLEAI' A
#
# COMPACT_ATOMS: atom_id res chain seq x y z
N ALA A 1 0.73 -33.40 4.92
CA ALA A 1 1.24 -32.75 3.71
C ALA A 1 0.17 -31.80 3.15
N ASN A 2 -0.03 -30.64 3.80
CA ASN A 2 -1.04 -29.64 3.40
C ASN A 2 -0.43 -28.22 3.20
N GLY A 3 0.87 -28.02 3.44
CA GLY A 3 1.45 -26.67 3.57
C GLY A 3 1.53 -25.85 2.27
N ILE A 4 1.83 -26.48 1.13
CA ILE A 4 2.04 -25.73 -0.14
C ILE A 4 0.73 -25.13 -0.67
N SER A 5 -0.38 -25.86 -0.58
CA SER A 5 -1.69 -25.35 -1.01
C SER A 5 -2.19 -24.21 -0.13
N GLU A 6 -1.91 -24.27 1.17
CA GLU A 6 -2.33 -23.25 2.14
C GLU A 6 -1.52 -21.95 1.96
N VAL A 7 -0.19 -22.06 1.83
CA VAL A 7 0.69 -20.93 1.49
C VAL A 7 0.30 -20.29 0.15
N ARG A 8 -0.02 -21.10 -0.87
CA ARG A 8 -0.50 -20.61 -2.17
C ARG A 8 -1.82 -19.84 -2.03
N ASN A 9 -2.77 -20.35 -1.27
CA ASN A 9 -4.05 -19.69 -1.07
C ASN A 9 -3.89 -18.37 -0.32
N GLN A 10 -3.00 -18.31 0.69
CA GLN A 10 -2.68 -17.08 1.40
C GLN A 10 -2.02 -16.03 0.49
N LEU A 11 -1.09 -16.45 -0.37
CA LEU A 11 -0.47 -15.60 -1.38
C LEU A 11 -1.51 -14.97 -2.31
N ILE A 12 -2.44 -15.79 -2.83
CA ILE A 12 -3.51 -15.32 -3.73
C ILE A 12 -4.46 -14.36 -3.00
N ALA A 13 -4.84 -14.67 -1.76
CA ALA A 13 -5.70 -13.82 -0.95
C ALA A 13 -5.03 -12.45 -0.70
N ASN A 14 -3.76 -12.45 -0.27
CA ASN A 14 -3.01 -11.22 -0.03
C ASN A 14 -2.86 -10.39 -1.31
N ALA A 15 -2.49 -11.03 -2.43
CA ALA A 15 -2.38 -10.34 -3.72
C ALA A 15 -3.70 -9.70 -4.16
N THR A 16 -4.83 -10.39 -3.93
CA THR A 16 -6.17 -9.89 -4.25
C THR A 16 -6.55 -8.69 -3.37
N SER A 17 -6.30 -8.77 -2.06
CA SER A 17 -6.53 -7.65 -1.14
C SER A 17 -5.65 -6.44 -1.48
N ILE A 18 -4.41 -6.67 -1.93
CA ILE A 18 -3.48 -5.62 -2.32
C ILE A 18 -3.86 -4.98 -3.66
N ASP A 19 -4.31 -5.75 -4.65
CA ASP A 19 -4.87 -5.19 -5.90
C ASP A 19 -6.07 -4.28 -5.60
N TYR A 20 -6.97 -4.74 -4.72
CA TYR A 20 -8.10 -3.93 -4.29
C TYR A 20 -7.65 -2.64 -3.59
N ALA A 21 -6.73 -2.75 -2.62
CA ALA A 21 -6.20 -1.59 -1.92
C ALA A 21 -5.48 -0.61 -2.87
N ALA A 22 -4.77 -1.10 -3.89
CA ALA A 22 -4.09 -0.26 -4.88
C ALA A 22 -5.10 0.51 -5.74
N ARG A 23 -6.22 -0.10 -6.12
CA ARG A 23 -7.32 0.59 -6.82
C ARG A 23 -8.00 1.62 -5.93
N LEU A 24 -8.27 1.25 -4.68
CA LEU A 24 -8.88 2.15 -3.70
C LEU A 24 -7.97 3.36 -3.41
N TRP A 25 -6.66 3.15 -3.38
CA TRP A 25 -5.69 4.23 -3.24
C TRP A 25 -5.82 5.29 -4.34
N GLN A 26 -6.11 4.91 -5.59
CA GLN A 26 -6.30 5.90 -6.67
C GLN A 26 -7.47 6.85 -6.39
N VAL A 27 -8.53 6.36 -5.75
CA VAL A 27 -9.67 7.19 -5.35
C VAL A 27 -9.27 8.15 -4.24
N PHE A 28 -8.59 7.66 -3.21
CA PHE A 28 -8.08 8.51 -2.12
C PHE A 28 -7.07 9.55 -2.62
N HIS A 29 -6.17 9.15 -3.51
CA HIS A 29 -5.18 10.03 -4.13
C HIS A 29 -5.85 11.20 -4.83
N ALA A 30 -6.87 10.94 -5.64
CA ALA A 30 -7.63 11.99 -6.33
C ALA A 30 -8.35 12.94 -5.34
N VAL A 31 -8.95 12.41 -4.27
CA VAL A 31 -9.61 13.22 -3.23
C VAL A 31 -8.60 14.12 -2.50
N ILE A 32 -7.46 13.55 -2.10
CA ILE A 32 -6.39 14.30 -1.43
C ILE A 32 -5.82 15.37 -2.36
N ALA A 33 -5.55 15.02 -3.63
CA ALA A 33 -5.02 15.95 -4.62
C ALA A 33 -5.96 17.15 -4.83
N GLY A 34 -7.28 16.91 -4.92
CA GLY A 34 -8.26 17.99 -5.02
C GLY A 34 -8.25 18.90 -3.79
N ALA A 35 -8.26 18.33 -2.58
CA ALA A 35 -8.19 19.11 -1.34
C ALA A 35 -6.88 19.90 -1.22
N LEU A 36 -5.76 19.32 -1.67
CA LEU A 36 -4.46 19.95 -1.67
C LEU A 36 -4.36 21.10 -2.69
N ASP A 37 -5.03 20.98 -3.85
CA ASP A 37 -5.09 22.05 -4.84
C ASP A 37 -5.86 23.27 -4.29
N ASP A 38 -6.96 23.04 -3.57
CA ASP A 38 -7.70 24.10 -2.86
C ASP A 38 -6.83 24.82 -1.80
N MET A 39 -5.91 24.09 -1.16
CA MET A 39 -4.99 24.65 -0.16
C MET A 39 -3.75 25.32 -0.76
N LYS A 40 -3.53 25.20 -2.07
CA LYS A 40 -2.33 25.70 -2.74
C LYS A 40 -2.15 27.21 -2.61
N MET A 41 -3.24 27.98 -2.56
CA MET A 41 -3.16 29.43 -2.31
C MET A 41 -2.59 29.78 -0.92
N LEU A 42 -2.71 28.89 0.06
CA LEU A 42 -2.26 29.11 1.43
C LEU A 42 -0.88 28.51 1.70
N LEU A 43 -0.62 27.33 1.13
CA LEU A 43 0.56 26.52 1.43
C LEU A 43 1.63 26.56 0.32
N GLY A 44 1.31 27.10 -0.85
CA GLY A 44 2.23 27.18 -1.99
C GLY A 44 2.84 25.83 -2.35
N ASP A 45 4.14 25.79 -2.57
CA ASP A 45 4.86 24.58 -3.00
C ASP A 45 4.93 23.47 -1.94
N VAL A 46 4.62 23.78 -0.66
CA VAL A 46 4.59 22.79 0.42
C VAL A 46 3.56 21.69 0.14
N VAL A 47 2.49 22.02 -0.59
CA VAL A 47 1.46 21.06 -1.01
C VAL A 47 2.05 19.86 -1.75
N ALA A 48 3.00 20.09 -2.65
CA ALA A 48 3.64 19.02 -3.40
C ALA A 48 4.46 18.10 -2.49
N GLN A 49 5.08 18.65 -1.45
CA GLN A 49 5.84 17.89 -0.48
C GLN A 49 4.95 17.05 0.43
N VAL A 50 3.77 17.57 0.81
CA VAL A 50 2.76 16.81 1.56
C VAL A 50 2.29 15.62 0.74
N MET A 51 1.91 15.83 -0.53
CA MET A 51 1.44 14.75 -1.39
C MET A 51 2.50 13.66 -1.56
N LYS A 52 3.75 14.06 -1.85
CA LYS A 52 4.88 13.14 -1.99
C LYS A 52 5.12 12.32 -0.72
N THR A 53 5.01 12.94 0.46
CA THR A 53 5.20 12.24 1.74
C THR A 53 4.12 11.19 1.95
N ILE A 54 2.86 11.51 1.64
CA ILE A 54 1.75 10.55 1.73
C ILE A 54 1.97 9.38 0.77
N GLU A 55 2.33 9.65 -0.49
CA GLU A 55 2.61 8.62 -1.50
C GLU A 55 3.72 7.65 -1.04
N GLN A 56 4.78 8.17 -0.44
CA GLN A 56 5.87 7.34 0.10
C GLN A 56 5.41 6.42 1.23
N HIS A 57 4.58 6.90 2.15
CA HIS A 57 4.03 6.07 3.23
C HIS A 57 3.13 4.96 2.69
N VAL A 58 2.28 5.28 1.72
CA VAL A 58 1.38 4.31 1.08
C VAL A 58 2.18 3.27 0.30
N GLN A 59 3.17 3.67 -0.48
CA GLN A 59 4.05 2.74 -1.19
C GLN A 59 4.80 1.82 -0.23
N SER A 60 5.32 2.35 0.88
CA SER A 60 5.99 1.56 1.92
C SER A 60 5.03 0.52 2.53
N PHE A 61 3.79 0.91 2.82
CA PHE A 61 2.75 -0.01 3.28
C PHE A 61 2.49 -1.14 2.28
N PHE A 62 2.34 -0.83 0.98
CA PHE A 62 2.13 -1.84 -0.05
C PHE A 62 3.30 -2.83 -0.16
N VAL A 63 4.54 -2.34 -0.09
CA VAL A 63 5.73 -3.20 -0.10
C VAL A 63 5.74 -4.12 1.10
N GLN A 64 5.45 -3.60 2.30
CA GLN A 64 5.40 -4.40 3.52
C GLN A 64 4.26 -5.43 3.50
N ALA A 65 3.10 -5.08 2.96
CA ALA A 65 1.96 -6.00 2.85
C ALA A 65 2.18 -7.09 1.78
N LEU A 66 2.88 -6.76 0.68
CA LEU A 66 3.24 -7.71 -0.39
C LEU A 66 4.33 -8.68 0.01
N GLN A 67 5.26 -8.21 0.85
CA GLN A 67 6.26 -9.07 1.49
C GLN A 67 5.54 -9.89 2.54
N LEU A 68 4.83 -10.96 2.10
CA LEU A 68 4.27 -11.99 2.98
C LEU A 68 5.28 -12.23 4.06
N ASP A 69 4.90 -11.80 5.25
CA ASP A 69 5.74 -11.62 6.41
C ASP A 69 7.01 -12.45 6.29
N THR A 70 8.08 -11.84 5.78
CA THR A 70 9.35 -12.53 5.51
C THR A 70 9.88 -13.18 6.79
N ARG A 71 9.43 -12.69 7.94
CA ARG A 71 9.60 -13.28 9.26
C ARG A 71 8.82 -14.58 9.41
N THR A 72 7.52 -14.62 9.10
CA THR A 72 6.70 -15.85 9.08
C THR A 72 7.22 -16.87 8.07
N LEU A 73 7.55 -16.48 6.83
CA LEU A 73 8.12 -17.41 5.84
C LEU A 73 9.49 -17.99 6.28
N ARG A 74 10.31 -17.21 7.00
CA ARG A 74 11.56 -17.72 7.61
C ARG A 74 11.32 -18.65 8.78
N LEU A 75 10.27 -18.43 9.56
CA LEU A 75 9.90 -19.26 10.71
C LEU A 75 9.26 -20.59 10.27
N GLU A 76 8.55 -20.62 9.14
CA GLU A 76 7.97 -21.82 8.53
C GLU A 76 8.97 -22.65 7.69
N ALA A 77 10.17 -22.13 7.44
CA ALA A 77 11.24 -22.82 6.69
C ALA A 77 12.15 -23.71 7.57
N ILE A 78 11.85 -23.82 8.88
CA ILE A 78 12.52 -24.70 9.87
C ILE A 78 11.57 -25.83 10.22
#